data_AF-A0A372JE78-F1
#
_entry.id   AF-A0A372JE78-F1
#
_cell.length_a   1.000
_cell.length_b   1.000
_cell.length_c   1.000
_cell.angle_alpha   90.00
_cell.angle_beta   90.00
_cell.angle_gamma   90.00
#
_symmetry.space_group_name_H-M   'P 1'
#
loop_
_entity.id
_entity.type
_entity.pdbx_description
1 polymer ?
#
loop_
_entity_poly.entity_id
_entity_poly.type
_entity_poly.pdbx_seq_one_letter_code
_entity_poly.pdbx_strand_id
1 'polypeptide(L)'
;AVTTAAVVTAARVSAGVGAGSADAGAGPGGGSSGPRSGEASGAYAREPGPRAGSGDRSRQGAGRTSLSFTEQMKGHVTFGTADPRAGELDEAREPFAFRLTIRTDDVHRFLAEPEHEATAEGWIEAAGCGGRRPVTRGRFNLFAPTGEAQRRVMRYRLPFTDAQGLELTLVGEKKVLHGPPTRIWPDTSTLYTRLLAGHVEPADDADAEVLGAGVLHIQLTDFARQLTTFRTGGPHGTTALVEFGRFFAGELWEVYGPDLT
;
A
#
# COMPACT_ATOMS: atom_id res chain seq x y z
N ALA A 1 27.95 -28.96 -35.69
CA ALA A 1 28.18 -27.53 -35.93
C ALA A 1 28.26 -26.85 -34.57
N VAL A 2 29.42 -26.26 -34.30
CA VAL A 2 29.79 -25.51 -33.09
C VAL A 2 29.26 -24.09 -33.23
N THR A 3 28.67 -23.48 -32.19
CA THR A 3 28.70 -22.03 -31.89
C THR A 3 28.14 -21.85 -30.46
N THR A 4 28.97 -21.72 -29.41
CA THR A 4 29.67 -20.55 -28.85
C THR A 4 28.86 -19.80 -27.77
N ALA A 5 29.54 -19.63 -26.63
CA ALA A 5 29.08 -19.17 -25.32
C ALA A 5 28.86 -17.65 -25.20
N ALA A 6 28.17 -17.25 -24.12
CA ALA A 6 28.46 -16.00 -23.40
C ALA A 6 28.20 -16.20 -21.90
N VAL A 7 29.29 -16.31 -21.14
CA VAL A 7 29.35 -16.23 -19.68
C VAL A 7 29.56 -14.77 -19.31
N VAL A 8 28.71 -14.20 -18.46
CA VAL A 8 28.92 -12.84 -17.91
C VAL A 8 29.38 -12.97 -16.45
N THR A 9 30.65 -12.61 -16.26
CA THR A 9 31.35 -12.52 -14.97
C THR A 9 31.11 -11.15 -14.35
N ALA A 10 30.64 -11.09 -13.11
CA ALA A 10 30.63 -9.85 -12.31
C ALA A 10 31.73 -9.91 -11.24
N ALA A 11 32.56 -8.86 -11.24
CA ALA A 11 33.80 -8.75 -10.47
C ALA A 11 33.57 -8.36 -9.00
N ARG A 12 34.48 -8.84 -8.14
CA ARG A 12 34.67 -8.42 -6.74
C ARG A 12 35.37 -7.07 -6.68
N VAL A 13 34.95 -6.20 -5.75
CA VAL A 13 35.76 -5.10 -5.23
C VAL A 13 35.76 -5.16 -3.71
N SER A 14 36.97 -5.18 -3.15
CA SER A 14 37.28 -5.17 -1.72
C SER A 14 37.94 -3.84 -1.36
N ALA A 15 37.50 -3.20 -0.28
CA ALA A 15 38.24 -2.27 0.60
C ALA A 15 37.24 -1.85 1.70
N GLY A 16 37.56 -1.68 2.98
CA GLY A 16 38.83 -1.43 3.64
C GLY A 16 38.52 -0.51 4.83
N VAL A 17 38.92 -0.93 6.01
CA VAL A 17 38.65 -0.39 7.36
C VAL A 17 39.15 1.05 7.57
N GLY A 18 38.48 1.83 8.44
CA GLY A 18 39.07 3.03 9.05
C GLY A 18 38.18 3.66 10.14
N ALA A 19 38.45 3.32 11.40
CA ALA A 19 37.90 3.94 12.60
C ALA A 19 38.76 5.14 13.07
N GLY A 20 38.16 6.11 13.77
CA GLY A 20 38.89 7.22 14.41
C GLY A 20 38.02 8.15 15.26
N SER A 21 38.02 7.88 16.57
CA SER A 21 37.66 8.71 17.75
C SER A 21 38.30 10.11 17.75
N ALA A 22 37.67 11.23 18.14
CA ALA A 22 37.20 11.72 19.46
C ALA A 22 38.11 12.82 20.07
N ASP A 23 37.44 13.91 20.49
CA ASP A 23 37.61 14.71 21.73
C ASP A 23 38.56 15.94 21.85
N ALA A 24 38.09 16.85 22.72
CA ALA A 24 38.68 18.02 23.42
C ALA A 24 38.93 19.32 22.61
N GLY A 25 38.69 20.54 23.13
CA GLY A 25 38.24 21.03 24.43
C GLY A 25 38.60 22.53 24.65
N ALA A 26 37.83 23.21 25.51
CA ALA A 26 38.12 24.42 26.33
C ALA A 26 38.18 25.86 25.70
N GLY A 27 37.47 26.80 26.38
CA GLY A 27 37.49 28.28 26.22
C GLY A 27 38.68 28.95 26.93
N PRO A 28 38.60 30.16 27.58
CA PRO A 28 37.43 31.02 27.92
C PRO A 28 37.69 32.57 27.87
N GLY A 29 36.76 33.38 28.42
CA GLY A 29 36.98 34.76 28.94
C GLY A 29 35.93 35.78 28.44
N GLY A 30 35.32 36.70 29.19
CA GLY A 30 35.43 37.19 30.57
C GLY A 30 35.01 38.68 30.62
N GLY A 31 34.30 39.13 31.68
CA GLY A 31 33.99 40.55 32.02
C GLY A 31 32.50 40.93 31.90
N SER A 32 31.71 41.08 32.98
CA SER A 32 31.59 42.20 33.97
C SER A 32 31.47 43.58 33.28
N SER A 33 30.53 44.49 33.59
CA SER A 33 29.90 44.91 34.85
C SER A 33 28.75 45.93 34.54
N GLY A 34 27.75 46.07 35.43
CA GLY A 34 26.73 47.15 35.38
C GLY A 34 27.21 48.47 36.01
N PRO A 35 26.35 49.39 36.54
CA PRO A 35 24.88 49.35 36.64
C PRO A 35 24.13 50.74 36.53
N ARG A 36 22.79 50.70 36.71
CA ARG A 36 21.82 51.79 37.13
C ARG A 36 21.58 52.93 36.13
N SER A 37 20.38 53.47 35.89
CA SER A 37 19.10 53.57 36.61
C SER A 37 18.04 54.19 35.66
N GLY A 38 16.75 53.96 35.90
CA GLY A 38 15.68 54.79 35.28
C GLY A 38 14.32 54.10 35.25
N GLU A 39 13.42 54.56 36.11
CA GLU A 39 12.01 54.14 36.23
C GLU A 39 11.19 54.40 34.95
N ALA A 40 10.20 53.54 34.66
CA ALA A 40 8.89 53.98 34.20
C ALA A 40 7.85 52.85 34.27
N SER A 41 6.71 53.22 34.85
CA SER A 41 5.46 52.48 35.02
C SER A 41 4.82 52.08 33.69
N GLY A 42 4.08 50.96 33.66
CA GLY A 42 3.32 50.58 32.47
C GLY A 42 2.72 49.18 32.55
N ALA A 43 1.60 49.05 33.26
CA ALA A 43 0.76 47.87 33.24
C ALA A 43 0.07 47.71 31.88
N TYR A 44 0.31 46.60 31.17
CA TYR A 44 -0.69 45.95 30.31
C TYR A 44 -0.44 44.43 30.29
N ALA A 45 -1.54 43.70 30.45
CA ALA A 45 -1.60 42.26 30.61
C ALA A 45 -1.07 41.49 29.39
N ARG A 46 -0.43 40.35 29.64
CA ARG A 46 -0.14 39.34 28.62
C ARG A 46 -1.45 38.65 28.21
N GLU A 47 -1.92 38.92 27.01
CA GLU A 47 -2.85 38.00 26.34
C GLU A 47 -2.08 36.73 25.90
N PRO A 48 -2.53 35.52 26.25
CA PRO A 48 -2.01 34.32 25.64
C PRO A 48 -2.63 34.14 24.25
N GLY A 49 -1.80 34.29 23.21
CA GLY A 49 -2.17 33.97 21.84
C GLY A 49 -2.62 32.50 21.68
N PRO A 50 -3.48 32.20 20.69
CA PRO A 50 -4.06 30.88 20.56
C PRO A 50 -2.98 29.85 20.22
N ARG A 51 -2.77 28.89 21.12
CA ARG A 51 -2.03 27.66 20.82
C ARG A 51 -2.86 26.83 19.82
N ALA A 52 -2.64 27.07 18.53
CA ALA A 52 -2.96 26.10 17.50
C ALA A 52 -1.99 24.91 17.63
N GLY A 53 -2.53 23.69 17.69
CA GLY A 53 -1.73 22.47 17.51
C GLY A 53 -1.81 21.48 18.68
N SER A 54 -2.82 20.60 18.62
CA SER A 54 -2.78 19.16 18.99
C SER A 54 -4.18 18.60 19.30
N GLY A 55 -5.17 19.44 19.62
CA GLY A 55 -6.53 19.00 19.99
C GLY A 55 -7.54 18.86 18.83
N ASP A 56 -7.19 19.27 17.62
CA ASP A 56 -8.13 19.25 16.48
C ASP A 56 -8.18 17.87 15.80
N ARG A 57 -7.05 17.16 15.71
CA ARG A 57 -7.00 15.78 15.18
C ARG A 57 -7.75 14.77 16.05
N SER A 58 -7.81 14.99 17.36
CA SER A 58 -8.52 14.11 18.30
C SER A 58 -10.03 14.40 18.41
N ARG A 59 -10.49 15.60 18.01
CA ARG A 59 -11.93 15.91 17.92
C ARG A 59 -12.56 15.54 16.57
N GLN A 60 -11.80 15.58 15.48
CA GLN A 60 -12.29 15.16 14.15
C GLN A 60 -12.48 13.63 14.00
N GLY A 61 -11.94 12.83 14.92
CA GLY A 61 -12.17 11.38 14.96
C GLY A 61 -13.38 10.93 15.79
N ALA A 62 -14.06 11.85 16.50
CA ALA A 62 -15.10 11.49 17.47
C ALA A 62 -16.43 11.00 16.85
N GLY A 63 -16.58 11.12 15.52
CA GLY A 63 -17.78 10.69 14.79
C GLY A 63 -17.51 9.78 13.59
N ARG A 64 -16.26 9.35 13.36
CA ARG A 64 -15.91 8.51 12.21
C ARG A 64 -15.80 7.05 12.59
N THR A 65 -16.30 6.19 11.72
CA THR A 65 -16.21 4.75 11.89
C THR A 65 -15.18 4.20 10.92
N SER A 66 -14.09 3.65 11.46
CA SER A 66 -13.09 2.96 10.66
C SER A 66 -13.50 1.52 10.39
N LEU A 67 -13.01 0.97 9.28
CA LEU A 67 -13.18 -0.43 8.92
C LEU A 67 -11.84 -0.97 8.40
N SER A 68 -11.46 -2.17 8.85
CA SER A 68 -10.28 -2.86 8.35
C SER A 68 -10.50 -4.36 8.22
N PHE A 69 -9.76 -4.97 7.29
CA PHE A 69 -9.71 -6.42 7.08
C PHE A 69 -8.31 -6.83 6.62
N THR A 70 -7.96 -8.09 6.81
CA THR A 70 -6.68 -8.66 6.35
C THR A 70 -6.90 -9.62 5.20
N GLU A 71 -6.15 -9.43 4.13
CA GLU A 71 -6.09 -10.32 2.97
C GLU A 71 -4.69 -10.94 2.86
N GLN A 72 -4.64 -12.18 2.37
CA GLN A 72 -3.41 -12.85 1.98
C GLN A 72 -3.60 -13.46 0.59
N MET A 73 -2.66 -13.19 -0.31
CA MET A 73 -2.63 -13.80 -1.63
C MET A 73 -1.29 -14.49 -1.86
N LYS A 74 -1.32 -15.60 -2.60
CA LYS A 74 -0.14 -16.40 -2.95
C LYS A 74 -0.22 -16.80 -4.40
N GLY A 75 0.93 -16.94 -5.04
CA GLY A 75 1.02 -17.37 -6.42
C GLY A 75 2.48 -17.34 -6.85
N HIS A 76 2.70 -16.94 -8.09
CA HIS A 76 4.03 -16.89 -8.66
C HIS A 76 4.24 -15.65 -9.51
N VAL A 77 5.49 -15.23 -9.63
CA VAL A 77 5.92 -14.13 -10.50
C VAL A 77 7.17 -14.58 -11.24
N THR A 78 7.33 -14.11 -12.47
CA THR A 78 8.50 -14.37 -13.31
C THR A 78 9.17 -13.03 -13.63
N PHE A 79 10.43 -12.89 -13.25
CA PHE A 79 11.24 -11.72 -13.59
C PHE A 79 11.58 -11.69 -15.08
N GLY A 80 11.66 -10.49 -15.65
CA GLY A 80 11.89 -10.28 -17.10
C GLY A 80 10.65 -10.51 -17.98
N THR A 81 9.49 -10.83 -17.39
CA THR A 81 8.22 -10.97 -18.11
C THR A 81 7.28 -9.81 -17.79
N ALA A 82 6.61 -9.26 -18.81
CA ALA A 82 5.65 -8.16 -18.64
C ALA A 82 4.17 -8.59 -18.61
N ASP A 83 3.85 -9.77 -19.15
CA ASP A 83 2.50 -10.32 -19.16
C ASP A 83 2.24 -11.23 -17.95
N PRO A 84 1.25 -10.92 -17.10
CA PRO A 84 0.91 -11.72 -15.93
C PRO A 84 0.63 -13.21 -16.23
N ARG A 85 -0.10 -13.52 -17.30
CA ARG A 85 -0.49 -14.90 -17.61
C ARG A 85 0.69 -15.70 -18.15
N ALA A 86 1.53 -15.09 -18.98
CA ALA A 86 2.79 -15.69 -19.41
C ALA A 86 3.69 -15.96 -18.19
N GLY A 87 3.80 -14.99 -17.27
CA GLY A 87 4.58 -15.13 -16.05
C GLY A 87 4.09 -16.28 -15.16
N GLU A 88 2.78 -16.47 -15.01
CA GLU A 88 2.21 -17.60 -14.26
C GLU A 88 2.55 -18.97 -14.88
N LEU A 89 2.69 -19.05 -16.20
CA LEU A 89 2.95 -20.30 -16.92
C LEU A 89 4.44 -20.60 -17.13
N ASP A 90 5.31 -19.63 -16.92
CA ASP A 90 6.76 -19.76 -17.11
C ASP A 90 7.39 -20.78 -16.15
N GLU A 91 8.40 -21.52 -16.63
CA GLU A 91 9.14 -22.51 -15.82
C GLU A 91 10.08 -21.83 -14.80
N ALA A 92 10.54 -20.62 -15.09
CA ALA A 92 11.41 -19.81 -14.23
C ALA A 92 10.63 -19.04 -13.15
N ARG A 93 9.31 -19.23 -13.06
CA ARG A 93 8.48 -18.55 -12.05
C ARG A 93 8.92 -18.91 -10.63
N GLU A 94 8.89 -17.93 -9.75
CA GLU A 94 9.16 -18.13 -8.32
C GLU A 94 7.93 -17.85 -7.46
N PRO A 95 7.83 -18.46 -6.27
CA PRO A 95 6.74 -18.18 -5.34
C PRO A 95 6.72 -16.71 -4.91
N PHE A 96 5.52 -16.14 -4.89
CA PHE A 96 5.30 -14.79 -4.43
C PHE A 96 4.05 -14.75 -3.55
N ALA A 97 4.11 -13.98 -2.46
CA ALA A 97 2.99 -13.77 -1.59
C ALA A 97 2.94 -12.34 -1.08
N PHE A 98 1.74 -11.91 -0.66
CA PHE A 98 1.61 -10.77 0.23
C PHE A 98 0.63 -11.08 1.35
N ARG A 99 0.74 -10.32 2.43
CA ARG A 99 -0.32 -10.19 3.43
C ARG A 99 -0.51 -8.71 3.74
N LEU A 100 -1.74 -8.24 3.56
CA LEU A 100 -2.09 -6.84 3.72
C LEU A 100 -3.24 -6.70 4.71
N THR A 101 -3.18 -5.66 5.52
CA THR A 101 -4.34 -5.11 6.23
C THR A 101 -4.80 -3.90 5.45
N ILE A 102 -6.01 -3.98 4.92
CA ILE A 102 -6.68 -2.88 4.24
C ILE A 102 -7.48 -2.11 5.29
N ARG A 103 -7.39 -0.79 5.28
CA ARG A 103 -8.03 0.09 6.27
C ARG A 103 -8.59 1.34 5.63
N THR A 104 -9.81 1.70 6.04
CA THR A 104 -10.37 3.05 5.90
C THR A 104 -10.62 3.64 7.28
N ASP A 105 -10.34 4.93 7.45
CA ASP A 105 -10.62 5.68 8.68
C ASP A 105 -12.05 6.21 8.76
N ASP A 106 -12.76 6.22 7.63
CA ASP A 106 -14.12 6.71 7.50
C ASP A 106 -14.85 5.88 6.45
N VAL A 107 -15.60 4.89 6.93
CA VAL A 107 -16.35 3.95 6.08
C VAL A 107 -17.40 4.68 5.22
N HIS A 108 -18.06 5.72 5.75
CA HIS A 108 -19.10 6.42 5.01
C HIS A 108 -18.49 7.23 3.86
N ARG A 109 -17.36 7.90 4.11
CA ARG A 109 -16.60 8.56 3.05
C ARG A 109 -16.11 7.56 2.00
N PHE A 110 -15.53 6.44 2.45
CA PHE A 110 -15.04 5.39 1.57
C PHE A 110 -16.14 4.85 0.63
N LEU A 111 -17.35 4.64 1.13
CA LEU A 111 -18.48 4.17 0.33
C LEU A 111 -19.05 5.24 -0.62
N ALA A 112 -18.84 6.52 -0.34
CA ALA A 112 -19.35 7.62 -1.14
C ALA A 112 -18.39 8.06 -2.28
N GLU A 113 -17.09 7.80 -2.13
CA GLU A 113 -16.08 8.20 -3.12
C GLU A 113 -15.96 7.14 -4.25
N PRO A 114 -16.02 7.53 -5.53
CA PRO A 114 -16.03 6.57 -6.65
C PRO A 114 -14.81 5.64 -6.74
N GLU A 115 -13.64 6.09 -6.28
CA GLU A 115 -12.42 5.27 -6.33
C GLU A 115 -12.31 4.30 -5.14
N HIS A 116 -13.18 4.45 -4.12
CA HIS A 116 -13.21 3.63 -2.90
C HIS A 116 -11.79 3.31 -2.40
N GLU A 117 -10.98 4.34 -2.22
CA GLU A 117 -9.57 4.19 -1.86
C GLU A 117 -9.41 3.91 -0.36
N ALA A 118 -8.57 2.92 -0.05
CA ALA A 118 -8.16 2.56 1.30
C ALA A 118 -6.64 2.39 1.37
N THR A 119 -6.09 2.49 2.58
CA THR A 119 -4.68 2.23 2.83
C THR A 119 -4.42 0.73 2.91
N ALA A 120 -3.31 0.26 2.35
CA ALA A 120 -2.85 -1.11 2.45
C ALA A 120 -1.49 -1.17 3.18
N GLU A 121 -1.47 -1.86 4.32
CA GLU A 121 -0.28 -1.99 5.16
C GLU A 121 0.06 -3.47 5.34
N GLY A 122 1.33 -3.85 5.27
CA GLY A 122 1.72 -5.25 5.42
C GLY A 122 3.05 -5.57 4.77
N TRP A 123 3.13 -6.72 4.11
CA TRP A 123 4.36 -7.19 3.49
C TRP A 123 4.11 -7.94 2.19
N ILE A 124 5.13 -7.93 1.33
CA ILE A 124 5.32 -8.85 0.21
C ILE A 124 6.45 -9.83 0.54
N GLU A 125 6.48 -11.00 -0.08
CA GLU A 125 7.50 -12.03 0.13
C GLU A 125 7.79 -12.75 -1.18
N ALA A 126 9.05 -12.68 -1.62
CA ALA A 126 9.57 -13.31 -2.82
C ALA A 126 11.09 -13.49 -2.69
N ALA A 127 11.64 -14.59 -3.23
CA ALA A 127 13.07 -14.87 -3.11
C ALA A 127 13.90 -13.83 -3.90
N GLY A 128 13.45 -13.47 -5.10
CA GLY A 128 14.05 -12.44 -5.95
C GLY A 128 14.02 -11.03 -5.35
N CYS A 129 13.14 -10.76 -4.38
CA CYS A 129 13.11 -9.50 -3.63
C CYS A 129 13.88 -9.56 -2.30
N GLY A 130 14.58 -10.66 -2.02
CA GLY A 130 15.32 -10.87 -0.78
C GLY A 130 14.44 -11.25 0.42
N GLY A 131 13.35 -11.98 0.18
CA GLY A 131 12.44 -12.50 1.20
C GLY A 131 11.31 -11.54 1.53
N ARG A 132 10.91 -11.49 2.81
CA ARG A 132 9.78 -10.66 3.25
C ARG A 132 10.16 -9.19 3.37
N ARG A 133 9.47 -8.32 2.64
CA ARG A 133 9.69 -6.87 2.59
C ARG A 133 8.43 -6.09 3.00
N PRO A 134 8.54 -5.03 3.81
CA PRO A 134 7.39 -4.24 4.23
C PRO A 134 6.86 -3.37 3.08
N VAL A 135 5.54 -3.23 3.00
CA VAL A 135 4.87 -2.23 2.16
C VAL A 135 4.86 -0.91 2.92
N THR A 136 5.25 0.18 2.27
CA THR A 136 5.46 1.48 2.95
C THR A 136 4.29 2.44 2.81
N ARG A 137 3.69 2.55 1.61
CA ARG A 137 2.57 3.45 1.30
C ARG A 137 1.57 2.78 0.37
N GLY A 138 1.09 1.61 0.78
CA GLY A 138 0.19 0.83 -0.04
C GLY A 138 -1.18 1.49 -0.19
N ARG A 139 -1.73 1.41 -1.40
CA ARG A 139 -3.08 1.84 -1.76
C ARG A 139 -3.86 0.67 -2.31
N PHE A 140 -5.14 0.64 -1.97
CA PHE A 140 -6.12 -0.32 -2.46
C PHE A 140 -7.38 0.42 -2.89
N ASN A 141 -7.92 0.06 -4.04
CA ASN A 141 -9.18 0.59 -4.54
C ASN A 141 -10.17 -0.56 -4.72
N LEU A 142 -11.35 -0.44 -4.13
CA LEU A 142 -12.40 -1.45 -4.21
C LEU A 142 -13.40 -1.10 -5.31
N PHE A 143 -13.56 -1.96 -6.33
CA PHE A 143 -14.51 -1.73 -7.43
C PHE A 143 -14.36 -0.35 -8.10
N ALA A 144 -13.13 0.11 -8.31
CA ALA A 144 -12.90 1.36 -9.00
C ALA A 144 -13.42 1.31 -10.45
N PRO A 145 -13.97 2.42 -10.96
CA PRO A 145 -14.48 2.49 -12.32
C PRO A 145 -13.35 2.35 -13.34
N THR A 146 -13.71 1.80 -14.50
CA THR A 146 -12.82 1.69 -15.66
C THR A 146 -13.23 2.60 -16.82
N GLY A 147 -14.30 3.38 -16.65
CA GLY A 147 -14.95 4.15 -17.72
C GLY A 147 -15.96 3.33 -18.53
N GLU A 148 -15.99 2.01 -18.39
CA GLU A 148 -16.99 1.11 -18.97
C GLU A 148 -18.07 0.78 -17.92
N ALA A 149 -19.35 0.91 -18.29
CA ALA A 149 -20.48 0.86 -17.35
C ALA A 149 -20.56 -0.44 -16.51
N GLN A 150 -20.17 -1.59 -17.08
CA GLN A 150 -20.28 -2.91 -16.46
C GLN A 150 -18.91 -3.55 -16.16
N ARG A 151 -17.89 -2.71 -15.98
CA ARG A 151 -16.54 -3.18 -15.68
C ARG A 151 -15.97 -2.43 -14.50
N ARG A 152 -15.63 -3.19 -13.47
CA ARG A 152 -14.98 -2.70 -12.26
C ARG A 152 -13.62 -3.36 -12.12
N VAL A 153 -12.74 -2.73 -11.37
CA VAL A 153 -11.45 -3.32 -11.01
C VAL A 153 -11.17 -3.13 -9.53
N MET A 154 -10.53 -4.12 -8.91
CA MET A 154 -9.90 -3.92 -7.60
C MET A 154 -8.41 -3.69 -7.85
N ARG A 155 -7.91 -2.50 -7.51
CA ARG A 155 -6.52 -2.09 -7.79
C ARG A 155 -5.69 -2.16 -6.52
N TYR A 156 -4.46 -2.64 -6.66
CA TYR A 156 -3.45 -2.69 -5.61
C TYR A 156 -2.23 -1.93 -6.12
N ARG A 157 -1.70 -1.04 -5.29
CA ARG A 157 -0.41 -0.39 -5.52
C ARG A 157 0.40 -0.45 -4.23
N LEU A 158 1.47 -1.22 -4.24
CA LEU A 158 2.23 -1.56 -3.05
C LEU A 158 3.70 -1.20 -3.27
N PRO A 159 4.11 0.03 -2.94
CA PRO A 159 5.52 0.41 -2.93
C PRO A 159 6.26 -0.34 -1.82
N PHE A 160 7.42 -0.90 -2.15
CA PHE A 160 8.33 -1.55 -1.22
C PHE A 160 9.79 -1.35 -1.67
N THR A 161 10.72 -1.80 -0.83
CA THR A 161 12.16 -1.79 -1.14
C THR A 161 12.68 -3.20 -0.95
N ASP A 162 13.43 -3.74 -1.92
CA ASP A 162 14.03 -5.08 -1.83
C ASP A 162 15.20 -5.14 -0.82
N ALA A 163 15.88 -6.28 -0.75
CA ALA A 163 17.03 -6.45 0.15
C ALA A 163 18.29 -5.70 -0.31
N GLN A 164 18.36 -5.31 -1.59
CA GLN A 164 19.47 -4.59 -2.22
C GLN A 164 19.29 -3.07 -2.13
N GLY A 165 18.12 -2.61 -1.68
CA GLY A 165 17.80 -1.19 -1.58
C GLY A 165 17.15 -0.61 -2.83
N LEU A 166 16.80 -1.45 -3.80
CA LEU A 166 16.04 -1.02 -4.98
C LEU A 166 14.60 -0.74 -4.57
N GLU A 167 14.06 0.34 -5.10
CA GLU A 167 12.65 0.69 -4.96
C GLU A 167 11.84 -0.06 -6.01
N LEU A 168 10.75 -0.69 -5.60
CA LEU A 168 9.83 -1.39 -6.48
C LEU A 168 8.39 -1.06 -6.11
N THR A 169 7.50 -1.18 -7.09
CA THR A 169 6.06 -1.10 -6.88
C THR A 169 5.41 -2.37 -7.39
N LEU A 170 4.74 -3.13 -6.52
CA LEU A 170 3.81 -4.13 -6.99
C LEU A 170 2.49 -3.44 -7.35
N VAL A 171 2.10 -3.54 -8.62
CA VAL A 171 0.77 -3.19 -9.08
C VAL A 171 -0.02 -4.45 -9.34
N GLY A 172 -1.30 -4.46 -8.99
CA GLY A 172 -2.16 -5.61 -9.20
C GLY A 172 -3.58 -5.21 -9.49
N GLU A 173 -4.24 -5.95 -10.39
CA GLU A 173 -5.65 -5.74 -10.70
C GLU A 173 -6.43 -7.05 -10.66
N LYS A 174 -7.56 -7.04 -9.95
CA LYS A 174 -8.62 -8.04 -10.11
C LYS A 174 -9.62 -7.48 -11.10
N LYS A 175 -9.92 -8.24 -12.16
CA LYS A 175 -10.84 -7.82 -13.21
C LYS A 175 -12.23 -8.34 -12.87
N VAL A 176 -13.15 -7.44 -12.57
CA VAL A 176 -14.54 -7.74 -12.25
C VAL A 176 -15.35 -7.42 -13.50
N LEU A 177 -15.60 -8.45 -14.30
CA LEU A 177 -16.22 -8.34 -15.63
C LEU A 177 -17.65 -8.84 -15.57
N HIS A 178 -18.53 -8.19 -16.33
CA HIS A 178 -19.90 -8.69 -16.48
C HIS A 178 -19.93 -10.15 -16.96
N GLY A 179 -20.83 -10.92 -16.37
CA GLY A 179 -21.00 -12.33 -16.70
C GLY A 179 -21.87 -13.08 -15.70
N PRO A 180 -22.06 -14.39 -15.87
CA PRO A 180 -22.89 -15.18 -14.99
C PRO A 180 -22.32 -15.20 -13.55
N PRO A 181 -23.16 -15.42 -12.52
CA PRO A 181 -22.72 -15.51 -11.12
C PRO A 181 -21.57 -16.52 -10.86
N THR A 182 -21.40 -17.51 -11.73
CA THR A 182 -20.28 -18.47 -11.68
C THR A 182 -18.91 -17.81 -11.89
N ARG A 183 -18.84 -16.59 -12.43
CA ARG A 183 -17.60 -15.82 -12.60
C ARG A 183 -17.19 -15.01 -11.37
N ILE A 184 -18.10 -14.77 -10.42
CA ILE A 184 -17.80 -14.00 -9.19
C ILE A 184 -16.54 -14.53 -8.51
N TRP A 185 -16.43 -15.85 -8.34
CA TRP A 185 -15.30 -16.44 -7.64
C TRP A 185 -13.98 -16.28 -8.41
N PRO A 186 -13.83 -16.74 -9.67
CA PRO A 186 -12.61 -16.51 -10.45
C PRO A 186 -12.17 -15.03 -10.48
N ASP A 187 -13.11 -14.11 -10.69
CA ASP A 187 -12.82 -12.69 -10.88
C ASP A 187 -12.39 -12.00 -9.57
N THR A 188 -12.93 -12.43 -8.43
CA THR A 188 -12.56 -11.89 -7.09
C THR A 188 -11.38 -12.61 -6.45
N SER A 189 -11.01 -13.80 -6.94
CA SER A 189 -9.93 -14.61 -6.39
C SER A 189 -8.61 -14.51 -7.13
N THR A 190 -8.60 -14.03 -8.37
CA THR A 190 -7.39 -13.89 -9.18
C THR A 190 -6.92 -12.44 -9.28
N LEU A 191 -5.66 -12.20 -8.94
CA LEU A 191 -4.97 -10.92 -9.05
C LEU A 191 -3.86 -11.02 -10.08
N TYR A 192 -3.96 -10.22 -11.15
CA TYR A 192 -2.92 -10.08 -12.16
C TYR A 192 -1.93 -9.02 -11.71
N THR A 193 -0.66 -9.38 -11.52
CA THR A 193 0.34 -8.48 -10.92
C THR A 193 1.51 -8.18 -11.84
N ARG A 194 2.09 -7.00 -11.66
CA ARG A 194 3.38 -6.59 -12.22
C ARG A 194 4.24 -5.97 -11.13
N LEU A 195 5.54 -6.20 -11.23
CA LEU A 195 6.57 -5.54 -10.45
C LEU A 195 7.17 -4.44 -11.34
N LEU A 196 7.03 -3.19 -10.90
CA LEU A 196 7.57 -2.02 -11.58
C LEU A 196 8.87 -1.56 -10.89
N ALA A 197 9.80 -1.05 -11.67
CA ALA A 197 10.99 -0.37 -11.15
C ALA A 197 10.61 0.99 -10.56
N GLY A 198 11.10 1.28 -9.35
CA GLY A 198 10.82 2.51 -8.62
C GLY A 198 9.52 2.51 -7.82
N HIS A 199 9.32 3.57 -7.03
CA HIS A 199 8.01 3.90 -6.44
C HIS A 199 7.19 4.69 -7.47
N VAL A 200 6.34 3.98 -8.20
CA VAL A 200 5.58 4.49 -9.33
C VAL A 200 4.21 4.94 -8.88
N GLU A 201 3.80 6.15 -9.25
CA GLU A 201 2.43 6.65 -9.07
C GLU A 201 1.53 6.25 -10.24
N PRO A 202 0.19 6.21 -10.09
CA PRO A 202 -0.71 5.78 -11.17
C PRO A 202 -0.54 6.51 -12.50
N ALA A 203 -0.15 7.78 -12.47
CA ALA A 203 0.07 8.59 -13.67
C ALA A 203 1.26 8.12 -14.52
N ASP A 204 2.23 7.43 -13.91
CA ASP A 204 3.50 7.05 -14.53
C ASP A 204 3.54 5.55 -14.91
N ASP A 205 2.43 4.82 -14.71
CA ASP A 205 2.35 3.37 -14.96
C ASP A 205 2.71 2.97 -16.39
N ALA A 206 2.37 3.81 -17.37
CA ALA A 206 2.60 3.52 -18.78
C ALA A 206 4.09 3.59 -19.16
N ASP A 207 4.86 4.39 -18.43
CA ASP A 207 6.28 4.63 -18.69
C ASP A 207 7.20 3.80 -17.78
N ALA A 208 6.65 3.15 -16.77
CA ALA A 208 7.40 2.37 -15.80
C ALA A 208 7.95 1.06 -16.40
N GLU A 209 9.22 0.77 -16.10
CA GLU A 209 9.85 -0.50 -16.47
C GLU A 209 9.23 -1.66 -15.68
N VAL A 210 8.75 -2.68 -16.40
CA VAL A 210 8.21 -3.90 -15.79
C VAL A 210 9.35 -4.90 -15.56
N LEU A 211 9.70 -5.12 -14.29
CA LEU A 211 10.74 -6.04 -13.86
C LEU A 211 10.26 -7.49 -13.79
N GLY A 212 8.96 -7.71 -13.65
CA GLY A 212 8.36 -9.04 -13.62
C GLY A 212 6.84 -9.00 -13.57
N ALA A 213 6.21 -10.13 -13.86
CA ALA A 213 4.75 -10.24 -13.88
C ALA A 213 4.32 -11.65 -13.47
N GLY A 214 3.10 -11.77 -12.97
CA GLY A 214 2.58 -13.04 -12.50
C GLY A 214 1.13 -12.95 -12.04
N VAL A 215 0.66 -14.04 -11.44
CA VAL A 215 -0.72 -14.14 -10.96
C VAL A 215 -0.70 -14.66 -9.53
N LEU A 216 -1.43 -13.95 -8.66
CA LEU A 216 -1.68 -14.35 -7.29
C LEU A 216 -3.14 -14.75 -7.14
N HIS A 217 -3.39 -15.73 -6.28
CA HIS A 217 -4.72 -16.21 -5.95
C HIS A 217 -4.99 -16.10 -4.45
N ILE A 218 -6.24 -15.80 -4.09
CA ILE A 218 -6.73 -15.99 -2.73
C ILE A 218 -7.27 -17.42 -2.59
N GLN A 219 -6.84 -18.14 -1.56
CA GLN A 219 -7.42 -19.47 -1.29
C GLN A 219 -8.81 -19.32 -0.68
N LEU A 220 -9.76 -20.20 -1.01
CA LEU A 220 -11.15 -20.13 -0.53
C LEU A 220 -11.26 -20.10 1.02
N THR A 221 -10.40 -20.85 1.70
CA THR A 221 -10.29 -20.84 3.17
C THR A 221 -9.77 -19.52 3.72
N ASP A 222 -8.97 -18.79 2.95
CA ASP A 222 -8.40 -17.49 3.33
C ASP A 222 -9.40 -16.36 3.10
N PHE A 223 -10.29 -16.46 2.09
CA PHE A 223 -11.42 -15.54 1.93
C PHE A 223 -12.42 -15.63 3.09
N ALA A 224 -12.82 -16.86 3.47
CA ALA A 224 -13.70 -17.06 4.63
C ALA A 224 -13.04 -16.57 5.94
N ARG A 225 -11.72 -16.78 6.09
CA ARG A 225 -10.95 -16.23 7.20
C ARG A 225 -10.89 -14.70 7.14
N GLN A 226 -10.72 -14.10 5.97
CA GLN A 226 -10.72 -12.65 5.79
C GLN A 226 -12.04 -12.02 6.24
N LEU A 227 -13.18 -12.67 6.00
CA LEU A 227 -14.48 -12.24 6.56
C LEU A 227 -14.48 -12.21 8.11
N THR A 228 -13.70 -13.06 8.78
CA THR A 228 -13.54 -13.02 10.24
C THR A 228 -12.57 -11.94 10.74
N THR A 229 -11.80 -11.32 9.83
CA THR A 229 -10.83 -10.27 10.18
C THR A 229 -11.42 -8.87 10.14
N PHE A 230 -12.70 -8.72 9.76
CA PHE A 230 -13.36 -7.43 9.77
C PHE A 230 -13.37 -6.85 11.18
N ARG A 231 -12.76 -5.68 11.33
CA ARG A 231 -12.75 -4.90 12.56
C ARG A 231 -13.29 -3.52 12.23
N THR A 232 -14.09 -2.98 13.14
CA THR A 232 -14.57 -1.61 13.09
C THR A 232 -14.13 -0.85 14.32
N GLY A 233 -13.70 0.40 14.17
CA GLY A 233 -13.38 1.29 15.27
C GLY A 233 -14.28 2.52 15.24
N GLY A 234 -14.69 3.04 16.40
CA GLY A 234 -15.55 4.22 16.49
C GLY A 234 -17.04 3.87 16.69
N PRO A 235 -17.92 4.88 16.66
CA PRO A 235 -19.35 4.70 16.91
C PRO A 235 -20.01 3.85 15.81
N HIS A 236 -21.14 3.20 16.12
CA HIS A 236 -21.98 2.47 15.15
C HIS A 236 -21.24 1.41 14.28
N GLY A 237 -20.19 0.78 14.79
CA GLY A 237 -19.36 -0.18 14.04
C GLY A 237 -20.12 -1.35 13.40
N THR A 238 -21.15 -1.88 14.05
CA THR A 238 -21.99 -2.95 13.47
C THR A 238 -22.80 -2.46 12.26
N THR A 239 -23.33 -1.23 12.32
CA THR A 239 -24.03 -0.59 11.20
C THR A 239 -23.10 -0.38 10.03
N ALA A 240 -21.90 0.15 10.29
CA ALA A 240 -20.85 0.33 9.27
C ALA A 240 -20.49 -0.98 8.56
N LEU A 241 -20.37 -2.09 9.31
CA LEU A 241 -20.08 -3.40 8.73
C LEU A 241 -21.23 -3.89 7.83
N VAL A 242 -22.48 -3.67 8.24
CA VAL A 242 -23.67 -4.01 7.43
C VAL A 242 -23.74 -3.16 6.17
N GLU A 243 -23.47 -1.85 6.26
CA GLU A 243 -23.43 -0.95 5.11
C GLU A 243 -22.34 -1.35 4.11
N PHE A 244 -21.14 -1.64 4.60
CA PHE A 244 -20.05 -2.17 3.76
C PHE A 244 -20.45 -3.49 3.09
N GLY A 245 -21.04 -4.42 3.83
CA GLY A 245 -21.50 -5.69 3.28
C GLY A 245 -22.59 -5.53 2.20
N ARG A 246 -23.53 -4.61 2.40
CA ARG A 246 -24.57 -4.26 1.42
C ARG A 246 -23.97 -3.64 0.17
N PHE A 247 -23.05 -2.69 0.33
CA PHE A 247 -22.33 -2.09 -0.79
C PHE A 247 -21.58 -3.15 -1.61
N PHE A 248 -20.79 -3.98 -0.94
CA PHE A 248 -20.01 -5.03 -1.60
C PHE A 248 -20.90 -6.02 -2.37
N ALA A 249 -22.01 -6.45 -1.76
CA ALA A 249 -23.00 -7.29 -2.44
C ALA A 249 -23.70 -6.57 -3.60
N GLY A 250 -23.95 -5.27 -3.46
CA GLY A 250 -24.53 -4.41 -4.48
C GLY A 250 -23.65 -4.32 -5.73
N GLU A 251 -22.37 -3.97 -5.59
CA GLU A 251 -21.42 -3.91 -6.71
C GLU A 251 -21.30 -5.26 -7.44
N LEU A 252 -21.30 -6.38 -6.69
CA LEU A 252 -21.33 -7.71 -7.31
C LEU A 252 -22.65 -7.97 -8.06
N TRP A 253 -23.80 -7.54 -7.51
CA TRP A 253 -25.08 -7.70 -8.19
C TRP A 253 -25.17 -6.83 -9.45
N GLU A 254 -24.61 -5.63 -9.46
CA GLU A 254 -24.56 -4.78 -10.66
C GLU A 254 -23.75 -5.41 -11.79
N VAL A 255 -22.67 -6.13 -11.45
CA VAL A 255 -21.80 -6.76 -12.45
C VAL A 255 -22.29 -8.15 -12.87
N TYR A 256 -22.80 -8.97 -11.94
CA TYR A 256 -23.12 -10.38 -12.18
C TYR A 256 -24.60 -10.72 -12.07
N GLY A 257 -25.45 -9.73 -11.76
CA GLY A 257 -26.89 -9.91 -11.71
C GLY A 257 -27.40 -10.45 -13.05
N PRO A 258 -28.42 -11.34 -13.04
CA PRO A 258 -29.01 -11.81 -14.27
C PRO A 258 -29.55 -10.62 -15.06
N ASP A 259 -29.33 -10.61 -16.38
CA ASP A 259 -30.04 -9.70 -17.28
C ASP A 259 -31.54 -10.01 -17.13
N LEU A 260 -32.23 -9.20 -16.33
CA LEU A 260 -33.70 -9.22 -16.26
C LEU A 260 -34.20 -8.59 -17.56
N THR A 261 -34.14 -9.38 -18.63
CA THR A 261 -34.76 -9.08 -19.94
C THR A 261 -36.04 -9.87 -20.08
#